data_AF-A0A3R9TL50-F1
#
_entry.id   AF-A0A3R9TL50-F1
#
_cell.length_a   1.000
_cell.length_b   1.000
_cell.length_c   1.000
_cell.angle_alpha   90.00
_cell.angle_beta   90.00
_cell.angle_gamma   90.00
#
_symmetry.space_group_name_H-M   'P 1'
#
loop_
_entity.id
_entity.type
_entity.pdbx_description
1 polymer ?
#
loop_
_entity_poly.entity_id
_entity_poly.type
_entity_poly.pdbx_seq_one_letter_code
_entity_poly.pdbx_strand_id
1 'polypeptide(L)'
;MAKVEQNEGLVEKLVAVDRVAKVVKGGRIFSFTALTVVGDGNGRVGFGRGKAREVPAAISKALEAARRNMITVDLAGTTLQHPVN
;
A
#
# COMPACT_ATOMS: atom_id res chain seq x y z
N MET A 1 16.39 9.00 -20.38
CA MET A 1 16.41 7.99 -19.31
C MET A 1 14.96 7.65 -18.97
N ALA A 2 14.34 6.73 -19.71
CA ALA A 2 13.00 6.24 -19.40
C ALA A 2 13.12 5.26 -18.24
N LYS A 3 12.41 5.52 -17.12
CA LYS A 3 12.26 4.54 -16.05
C LYS A 3 11.48 3.36 -16.64
N VAL A 4 12.13 2.20 -16.69
CA VAL A 4 11.48 0.93 -17.00
C VAL A 4 10.45 0.70 -15.90
N GLU A 5 9.17 0.68 -16.25
CA GLU A 5 8.13 0.19 -15.35
C GLU A 5 8.35 -1.32 -15.19
N GLN A 6 9.05 -1.68 -14.14
CA GLN A 6 9.16 -3.05 -13.67
C GLN A 6 7.78 -3.52 -13.21
N ASN A 7 6.97 -3.98 -14.16
CA ASN A 7 5.84 -4.87 -13.86
C ASN A 7 6.45 -6.24 -13.51
N GLU A 8 7.02 -6.34 -12.31
CA GLU A 8 7.71 -7.52 -11.76
C GLU A 8 6.75 -8.68 -11.41
N GLY A 9 5.57 -8.77 -12.04
CA GLY A 9 4.53 -9.73 -11.67
C GLY A 9 3.89 -9.45 -10.31
N LEU A 10 4.04 -8.22 -9.81
CA LEU A 10 3.47 -7.78 -8.54
C LEU A 10 1.99 -7.46 -8.71
N VAL A 11 1.14 -8.13 -7.95
CA VAL A 11 -0.29 -7.87 -7.84
C VAL A 11 -0.51 -6.75 -6.85
N GLU A 12 -1.19 -5.69 -7.28
CA GLU A 12 -1.53 -4.55 -6.44
C GLU A 12 -3.01 -4.60 -6.07
N LYS A 13 -3.31 -4.44 -4.78
CA LYS A 13 -4.68 -4.40 -4.27
C LYS A 13 -4.88 -3.19 -3.39
N LEU A 14 -5.94 -2.43 -3.69
CA LEU A 14 -6.41 -1.36 -2.84
C LEU A 14 -7.30 -1.96 -1.74
N VAL A 15 -6.95 -1.69 -0.48
CA VAL A 15 -7.67 -2.23 0.68
C VAL A 15 -8.72 -1.22 1.17
N ALA A 16 -8.30 0.02 1.38
CA ALA A 16 -9.17 1.07 1.90
C ALA A 16 -8.78 2.45 1.39
N VAL A 17 -9.78 3.31 1.20
CA VAL A 17 -9.60 4.74 1.00
C VAL A 17 -10.49 5.48 2.00
N ASP A 18 -9.87 6.28 2.85
CA ASP A 18 -10.56 7.07 3.86
C ASP A 18 -10.40 8.57 3.57
N ARG A 19 -11.47 9.33 3.78
CA ARG A 19 -11.41 10.79 3.81
C ARG A 19 -11.18 11.25 5.25
N VAL A 20 -9.98 11.74 5.54
CA VAL A 20 -9.59 12.29 6.84
C VAL A 20 -9.66 13.82 6.85
N ALA A 21 -9.91 14.41 8.01
CA ALA A 21 -10.05 15.86 8.16
C ALA A 21 -9.15 16.41 9.28
N LYS A 22 -8.52 17.56 9.04
CA LYS A 22 -7.88 18.39 10.08
C LYS A 22 -8.76 19.62 10.33
N VAL A 23 -9.22 19.78 11.57
CA VAL A 23 -10.02 20.95 11.97
C VAL A 23 -9.09 22.15 12.20
N VAL A 24 -9.50 23.32 11.71
CA VAL A 24 -8.83 24.62 11.90
C VAL A 24 -9.87 25.68 12.27
N LYS A 25 -9.43 26.87 12.72
CA LYS A 25 -10.33 27.94 13.19
C LYS A 25 -11.43 28.34 12.19
N GLY A 26 -11.19 28.19 10.88
CA GLY A 26 -12.13 28.55 9.81
C GLY A 26 -12.81 27.37 9.09
N GLY A 27 -12.66 26.13 9.57
CA GLY A 27 -13.31 24.97 8.92
C GLY A 27 -12.53 23.67 9.04
N ARG A 28 -12.71 22.79 8.05
CA ARG A 28 -12.05 21.47 7.99
C ARG A 28 -11.28 21.34 6.69
N ILE A 29 -10.00 21.01 6.80
CA ILE A 29 -9.15 20.67 5.65
C ILE A 29 -9.25 19.16 5.45
N PHE A 30 -9.78 18.74 4.31
CA PHE A 30 -9.87 17.33 3.97
C PHE A 30 -8.60 16.82 3.29
N SER A 31 -8.34 15.54 3.46
CA SER A 31 -7.30 14.79 2.76
C SER A 31 -7.78 13.34 2.62
N PHE A 32 -7.21 12.62 1.68
CA PHE A 32 -7.48 11.20 1.50
C PHE A 32 -6.29 10.38 1.95
N THR A 33 -6.56 9.29 2.64
CA THR A 33 -5.57 8.25 2.92
C THR A 33 -5.93 6.99 2.17
N ALA A 34 -4.94 6.38 1.52
CA ALA A 34 -5.10 5.10 0.84
C ALA A 34 -4.21 4.06 1.53
N LEU A 35 -4.74 2.85 1.73
CA LEU A 35 -4.01 1.67 2.15
C LEU A 35 -3.97 0.69 0.97
N THR A 36 -2.76 0.34 0.55
CA THR A 36 -2.52 -0.60 -0.55
C THR A 36 -1.63 -1.74 -0.09
N VAL A 37 -1.83 -2.90 -0.71
CA VAL A 37 -1.01 -4.10 -0.54
C VAL A 37 -0.50 -4.49 -1.92
N VAL A 38 0.77 -4.88 -1.98
CA VAL A 38 1.45 -5.33 -3.19
C VAL A 38 2.10 -6.68 -2.88
N GLY A 39 2.07 -7.63 -3.79
CA GLY A 39 2.74 -8.92 -3.59
C GLY A 39 2.82 -9.77 -4.84
N ASP A 40 3.72 -10.74 -4.84
CA ASP A 40 3.95 -11.66 -5.97
C ASP A 40 3.21 -13.01 -5.81
N GLY A 41 2.48 -13.19 -4.71
CA GLY A 41 1.75 -14.42 -4.40
C GLY A 41 2.62 -15.60 -3.95
N ASN A 42 3.95 -15.44 -3.96
CA ASN A 42 4.93 -16.49 -3.62
C ASN A 42 5.60 -16.23 -2.26
N GLY A 43 4.88 -15.59 -1.34
CA GLY A 43 5.37 -15.26 0.00
C GLY A 43 5.99 -13.87 0.11
N ARG A 44 6.13 -13.11 -0.97
CA ARG A 44 6.59 -11.72 -0.92
C ARG A 44 5.41 -10.76 -0.95
N VAL A 45 5.27 -9.99 0.12
CA VAL A 45 4.15 -9.05 0.30
C VAL A 45 4.67 -7.75 0.90
N GLY A 46 4.05 -6.64 0.55
CA GLY A 46 4.36 -5.32 1.07
C GLY A 46 3.08 -4.52 1.23
N PHE A 47 3.01 -3.68 2.24
CA PHE A 47 1.88 -2.79 2.45
C PHE A 47 2.35 -1.35 2.54
N GLY A 48 1.49 -0.45 2.10
CA GLY A 48 1.81 0.96 1.97
C GLY A 48 0.62 1.82 2.32
N ARG A 49 0.91 2.91 3.04
CA ARG A 49 -0.08 3.95 3.34
C ARG A 49 0.36 5.24 2.69
N GLY A 50 -0.56 5.85 1.94
CA GLY A 50 -0.37 7.15 1.31
C GLY A 50 -1.36 8.17 1.81
N LYS A 51 -0.96 9.45 1.86
CA LYS A 51 -1.86 10.58 2.15
C LYS A 51 -1.64 11.70 1.14
N ALA A 52 -2.73 12.20 0.57
CA ALA A 52 -2.71 13.35 -0.33
C ALA A 52 -4.03 14.13 -0.27
N ARG A 53 -4.09 15.27 -0.97
CA ARG A 53 -5.33 16.05 -1.13
C ARG A 53 -6.29 15.42 -2.12
N GLU A 54 -5.78 14.59 -3.03
CA GLU A 54 -6.54 13.90 -4.06
C GLU A 54 -6.38 12.39 -3.91
N VAL A 55 -7.39 11.64 -4.35
CA VAL A 55 -7.41 10.18 -4.26
C VAL A 55 -6.32 9.52 -5.11
N PRO A 56 -6.13 9.86 -6.41
CA PRO A 56 -5.11 9.20 -7.24
C PRO A 56 -3.70 9.41 -6.69
N ALA A 57 -3.40 10.64 -6.26
CA ALA A 57 -2.11 10.97 -5.65
C ALA A 57 -1.88 10.23 -4.32
N ALA A 58 -2.93 9.95 -3.54
CA ALA A 58 -2.82 9.15 -2.32
C ALA A 58 -2.52 7.68 -2.63
N ILE A 59 -3.13 7.13 -3.68
CA ILE A 59 -2.92 5.75 -4.13
C ILE A 59 -1.49 5.58 -4.67
N SER A 60 -1.02 6.46 -5.55
CA SER A 60 0.35 6.36 -6.08
C SER A 60 1.40 6.39 -4.96
N LYS A 61 1.24 7.28 -3.97
CA LYS A 61 2.12 7.32 -2.79
C LYS A 61 2.04 6.06 -1.94
N ALA A 62 0.86 5.47 -1.81
CA ALA A 62 0.67 4.22 -1.09
C ALA A 62 1.38 3.07 -1.81
N LEU A 63 1.25 2.97 -3.14
CA LEU A 63 1.92 1.97 -3.96
C LEU A 63 3.44 2.07 -3.89
N GLU A 64 4.00 3.28 -4.02
CA GLU A 64 5.45 3.51 -3.86
C GLU A 64 5.96 3.16 -2.46
N ALA A 65 5.14 3.37 -1.42
CA ALA A 65 5.49 2.96 -0.06
C ALA A 65 5.43 1.43 0.10
N ALA A 66 4.41 0.77 -0.47
CA ALA A 66 4.27 -0.69 -0.43
C ALA A 66 5.43 -1.39 -1.13
N ARG A 67 5.82 -0.93 -2.33
CA ARG A 67 6.94 -1.50 -3.09
C ARG A 67 8.28 -1.37 -2.35
N ARG A 68 8.47 -0.30 -1.58
CA ARG A 68 9.68 -0.10 -0.76
C ARG A 68 9.70 -0.98 0.48
N ASN A 69 8.54 -1.28 1.05
CA ASN A 69 8.39 -2.04 2.29
C ASN A 69 7.95 -3.49 2.02
N MET A 70 8.58 -4.14 1.03
CA MET A 70 8.34 -5.56 0.76
C MET A 70 9.02 -6.42 1.82
N ILE A 71 8.26 -7.35 2.38
CA ILE A 71 8.72 -8.38 3.31
C ILE A 71 8.59 -9.75 2.65
N THR A 72 9.57 -10.61 2.92
CA THR A 72 9.48 -12.03 2.58
C THR A 72 8.88 -12.75 3.77
N VAL A 73 7.75 -13.41 3.54
CA VAL A 73 7.08 -14.30 4.50
C VAL A 73 7.51 -15.71 4.14
N ASP A 74 8.12 -16.40 5.11
CA ASP A 74 8.43 -17.80 4.95
C ASP A 74 7.11 -18.59 4.88
N LEU A 75 6.92 -19.39 3.84
CA LEU A 75 5.76 -20.28 3.71
C LEU A 75 6.21 -21.74 3.63
N ALA A 76 5.45 -22.64 4.24
CA ALA A 76 5.57 -24.08 4.03
C ALA A 76 4.56 -24.47 2.93
N GLY A 77 4.99 -24.36 1.66
CA GLY A 77 4.12 -24.55 0.51
C GLY A 77 3.03 -23.48 0.45
N THR A 78 1.79 -23.86 0.75
CA THR A 78 0.62 -22.95 0.79
C THR A 78 0.21 -22.53 2.20
N THR A 79 0.88 -23.06 3.23
CA THR A 79 0.51 -22.88 4.64
C THR A 79 1.58 -22.15 5.45
N LEU A 80 1.17 -21.57 6.57
CA LEU A 80 2.08 -21.05 7.59
C LEU A 80 2.71 -22.21 8.37
N GLN A 81 3.96 -22.04 8.81
CA GLN A 81 4.73 -23.09 9.51
C GLN A 81 4.13 -23.42 10.89
N HIS A 82 3.65 -22.41 11.59
CA HIS A 82 3.08 -22.54 12.94
C HIS A 82 2.05 -21.43 13.17
N PRO A 83 1.09 -21.62 14.10
CA PRO A 83 0.15 -20.59 14.47
C PRO A 83 0.87 -19.39 15.11
N VAL A 84 0.52 -18.20 14.66
CA VAL A 84 0.95 -16.91 15.21
C VAL A 84 -0.26 -16.21 15.84
N ASN A 85 -0.03 -15.52 16.97
CA ASN A 85 -1.05 -14.81 17.76
C ASN A 85 -0.97 -13.30 17.53
#